data_AF-A0A2D2LYF0-F1
#
_entry.id   AF-A0A2D2LYF0-F1
#
_cell.length_a   1.000
_cell.length_b   1.000
_cell.length_c   1.000
_cell.angle_alpha   90.00
_cell.angle_beta   90.00
_cell.angle_gamma   90.00
#
_symmetry.space_group_name_H-M   'P 1'
#
loop_
_entity.id
_entity.type
_entity.pdbx_description
1 polymer ?
#
loop_
_entity_poly.entity_id
_entity_poly.type
_entity_poly.pdbx_seq_one_letter_code
_entity_poly.pdbx_strand_id
1 'polypeptide(L)'
;MPSIQFNNIAKEPLTADVYSLSGQVVAINRSNQTHLHASGGSAYASVTHQGYASASVSPVNITSTNSVYDDVYILTESGEELFIQLVNWENAGIRQGHYIQAIWLNITGVNPPKATPYLVINNRSLGKIIYNYQGLGDAVRPTKFLEAFTAYRYILTTPEKIFVLIALFIGFITIILLPLVVIVAKGCRNHLEKKLPQIAERELIPKLQPFLLSTMTKKSA
;
A
#
# COMPACT_ATOMS: atom_id res chain seq x y z
N MET A 1 -18.23 22.33 -0.46
CA MET A 1 -17.00 21.52 -0.39
C MET A 1 -17.12 20.37 -1.37
N PRO A 2 -16.05 20.00 -2.10
CA PRO A 2 -16.09 18.83 -2.99
C PRO A 2 -15.98 17.53 -2.17
N SER A 3 -16.91 16.60 -2.37
CA SER A 3 -16.87 15.25 -1.79
C SER A 3 -16.18 14.29 -2.77
N ILE A 4 -15.30 13.44 -2.25
CA ILE A 4 -14.61 12.41 -3.06
C ILE A 4 -15.22 11.07 -2.69
N GLN A 5 -15.74 10.34 -3.69
CA GLN A 5 -16.27 9.00 -3.50
C GLN A 5 -15.21 7.96 -3.82
N PHE A 6 -14.89 7.10 -2.86
CA PHE A 6 -14.03 5.94 -3.09
C PHE A 6 -14.90 4.73 -3.43
N ASN A 7 -14.89 4.33 -4.71
CA ASN A 7 -15.53 3.08 -5.14
C ASN A 7 -14.70 1.89 -4.67
N ASN A 8 -14.93 1.45 -3.43
CA ASN A 8 -14.41 0.20 -2.94
C ASN A 8 -15.43 -0.91 -3.20
N ILE A 9 -14.98 -2.14 -3.46
CA ILE A 9 -15.78 -3.32 -3.82
C ILE A 9 -16.58 -3.87 -2.61
N ALA A 10 -17.02 -2.99 -1.71
CA ALA A 10 -17.89 -3.28 -0.58
C ALA A 10 -19.25 -2.61 -0.81
N LYS A 11 -20.31 -3.26 -0.33
CA LYS A 11 -21.73 -3.07 -0.68
C LYS A 11 -22.32 -1.66 -0.49
N GLU A 12 -21.58 -0.71 0.07
CA GLU A 12 -21.97 0.70 0.19
C GLU A 12 -20.74 1.61 -0.01
N PRO A 13 -20.85 2.70 -0.79
CA PRO A 13 -19.75 3.63 -1.02
C PRO A 13 -19.39 4.38 0.28
N LEU A 14 -18.13 4.27 0.70
CA LEU A 14 -17.58 5.12 1.75
C LEU A 14 -17.50 6.56 1.25
N THR A 15 -18.15 7.48 1.97
CA THR A 15 -18.09 8.91 1.67
C THR A 15 -17.08 9.57 2.62
N ALA A 16 -16.27 10.49 2.11
CA ALA A 16 -15.33 11.23 2.94
C ALA A 16 -15.41 12.72 2.62
N ASP A 17 -15.56 13.52 3.67
CA ASP A 17 -15.45 14.96 3.59
C ASP A 17 -13.98 15.36 3.80
N VAL A 18 -13.47 16.19 2.90
CA VAL A 18 -12.09 16.69 2.96
C VAL A 18 -12.07 17.98 3.75
N TYR A 19 -11.33 17.97 4.85
CA TYR A 19 -11.09 19.15 5.66
C TYR A 19 -9.68 19.66 5.42
N SER A 20 -9.55 20.98 5.29
CA SER A 20 -8.27 21.64 5.15
C SER A 20 -8.22 22.86 6.05
N LEU A 21 -7.09 23.01 6.73
CA LEU A 21 -6.77 24.13 7.57
C LEU A 21 -5.45 24.73 7.10
N SER A 22 -5.40 26.03 6.89
CA SER A 22 -4.19 26.72 6.43
C SER A 22 -3.99 28.05 7.14
N GLY A 23 -2.73 28.41 7.35
CA GLY A 23 -2.38 29.68 7.95
C GLY A 23 -0.89 29.76 8.28
N GLN A 24 -0.51 30.86 8.91
CA GLN A 24 0.85 31.11 9.34
C GLN A 24 1.07 30.57 10.75
N VAL A 25 2.17 29.85 10.95
CA VAL A 25 2.57 29.32 12.26
C VAL A 25 3.07 30.46 13.13
N VAL A 26 2.34 30.77 14.20
CA VAL A 26 2.71 31.82 15.16
C VAL A 26 3.57 31.28 16.29
N ALA A 27 3.42 30.01 16.64
CA ALA A 27 4.24 29.31 17.62
C ALA A 27 4.25 27.80 17.35
N ILE A 28 5.33 27.14 17.76
CA ILE A 28 5.44 25.67 17.73
C ILE A 28 6.22 25.20 18.94
N ASN A 29 5.65 24.23 19.68
CA ASN A 29 6.30 23.58 20.80
C ASN A 29 6.47 22.10 20.49
N ARG A 30 7.70 21.58 20.62
CA ARG A 30 8.02 20.18 20.37
C ARG A 30 8.26 19.45 21.68
N SER A 31 7.64 18.28 21.83
CA SER A 31 7.91 17.35 22.93
C SER A 31 8.13 15.93 22.38
N ASN A 32 8.88 15.12 23.12
CA ASN A 32 9.16 13.73 22.76
C ASN A 32 8.66 12.82 23.89
N GLN A 33 7.94 11.76 23.54
CA GLN A 33 7.48 10.75 24.49
C GLN A 33 8.04 9.40 24.10
N THR A 34 8.77 8.77 25.01
CA THR A 34 9.27 7.40 24.84
C THR A 34 8.50 6.47 25.76
N HIS A 35 7.84 5.47 25.16
CA HIS A 35 7.19 4.38 25.86
C HIS A 35 8.15 3.19 25.91
N LEU A 36 8.40 2.69 27.13
CA LEU A 36 9.19 1.48 27.35
C LEU A 36 8.25 0.32 27.66
N HIS A 37 8.41 -0.78 26.92
CA HIS A 37 7.69 -2.02 27.15
C HIS A 37 8.70 -3.08 27.58
N ALA A 38 8.56 -3.58 28.80
CA ALA A 38 9.33 -4.70 29.31
C ALA A 38 8.44 -5.94 29.37
N SER A 39 8.96 -7.08 28.91
CA SER A 39 8.28 -8.37 28.97
C SER A 39 9.27 -9.50 29.23
N GLY A 40 8.82 -10.61 29.82
CA GLY A 40 9.68 -11.73 30.16
C GLY A 40 10.41 -11.57 31.49
N GLY A 41 11.48 -12.35 31.68
CA GLY A 41 12.16 -12.51 32.96
C GLY A 41 11.59 -13.68 33.76
N SER A 42 12.22 -14.84 33.67
CA SER A 42 11.96 -15.95 34.59
C SER A 42 13.26 -16.67 34.90
N ALA A 43 13.40 -17.14 36.14
CA ALA A 43 14.48 -18.02 36.53
C ALA A 43 13.86 -19.22 37.21
N TYR A 44 14.23 -20.42 36.79
CA TYR A 44 13.87 -21.64 37.48
C TYR A 44 15.15 -22.42 37.81
N ALA A 45 15.19 -22.98 39.00
CA ALA A 45 16.17 -23.95 39.41
C ALA A 45 15.43 -25.10 40.07
N SER A 46 15.75 -26.33 39.68
CA SER A 46 15.16 -27.54 40.25
C SER A 46 16.25 -28.55 40.55
N VAL A 47 16.15 -29.23 41.67
CA VAL A 47 17.01 -30.34 42.07
C VAL A 47 16.14 -31.56 42.29
N THR A 48 16.40 -32.62 41.54
CA THR A 48 15.69 -33.89 41.69
C THR A 48 16.29 -34.72 42.83
N HIS A 49 15.50 -35.63 43.42
CA HIS A 49 15.92 -36.53 44.52
C HIS A 49 17.14 -37.41 44.19
N GLN A 50 17.52 -37.51 42.91
CA GLN A 50 18.71 -38.22 42.43
C GLN A 50 19.96 -37.32 42.29
N GLY A 51 19.89 -36.06 42.73
CA GLY A 51 21.04 -35.13 42.72
C GLY A 51 21.26 -34.38 41.39
N TYR A 52 20.41 -34.59 40.37
CA TYR A 52 20.49 -33.81 39.14
C TYR A 52 19.84 -32.43 39.32
N ALA A 53 20.62 -31.39 39.02
CA ALA A 53 20.17 -30.00 39.03
C ALA A 53 19.95 -29.50 37.60
N SER A 54 18.84 -28.80 37.37
CA SER A 54 18.60 -28.02 36.16
C SER A 54 18.28 -26.58 36.52
N ALA A 55 18.85 -25.65 35.77
CA ALA A 55 18.55 -24.23 35.89
C ALA A 55 18.34 -23.64 34.50
N SER A 56 17.36 -22.77 34.35
CA SER A 56 17.29 -21.91 33.18
C SER A 56 16.73 -20.54 33.51
N VAL A 57 17.23 -19.57 32.74
CA VAL A 57 16.93 -18.15 32.88
C VAL A 57 16.42 -17.67 31.53
N SER A 58 15.23 -17.07 31.53
CA SER A 58 14.70 -16.36 30.38
C SER A 58 14.98 -14.87 30.54
N PRO A 59 15.65 -14.22 29.56
CA PRO A 59 15.99 -12.80 29.66
C PRO A 59 14.73 -11.92 29.63
N VAL A 60 14.86 -10.71 30.19
CA VAL A 60 13.87 -9.64 30.02
C VAL A 60 14.09 -9.02 28.64
N ASN A 61 13.03 -8.93 27.84
CA ASN A 61 13.04 -8.22 26.57
C ASN A 61 12.46 -6.82 26.77
N ILE A 62 13.22 -5.80 26.36
CA ILE A 62 12.83 -4.39 26.47
C ILE A 62 12.72 -3.84 25.05
N THR A 63 11.53 -3.33 24.70
CA THR A 63 11.29 -2.59 23.48
C THR A 63 10.88 -1.16 23.81
N SER A 64 11.16 -0.23 22.89
CA SER A 64 10.84 1.18 23.07
C SER A 64 10.15 1.74 21.83
N THR A 65 9.10 2.53 22.04
CA THR A 65 8.43 3.30 20.99
C THR A 65 8.61 4.78 21.30
N ASN A 66 9.09 5.57 20.34
CA ASN A 66 9.24 7.02 20.49
C ASN A 66 8.23 7.75 19.60
N SER A 67 7.57 8.75 20.16
CA SER A 67 6.62 9.62 19.47
C SER A 67 7.04 11.08 19.66
N VAL A 68 7.08 11.83 18.57
CA VAL A 68 7.36 13.27 18.57
C VAL A 68 6.03 14.01 18.43
N TYR A 69 5.75 14.92 19.34
CA TYR A 69 4.55 15.75 19.35
C TYR A 69 4.93 17.20 19.06
N ASP A 70 4.32 17.77 18.03
CA ASP A 70 4.41 19.18 17.67
C ASP A 70 3.07 19.86 17.94
N ASP A 71 3.04 20.72 18.96
CA ASP A 71 1.93 21.61 19.28
C ASP A 71 2.09 22.88 18.44
N VAL A 72 1.28 23.03 17.39
CA VAL A 72 1.41 24.09 16.39
C VAL A 72 0.22 25.05 16.48
N TYR A 73 0.52 26.32 16.71
CA TYR A 73 -0.46 27.41 16.74
C TYR A 73 -0.41 28.14 15.40
N ILE A 74 -1.57 28.26 14.75
CA ILE A 74 -1.71 28.73 13.37
C ILE A 74 -2.68 29.91 13.35
N LEU A 75 -2.25 31.03 12.80
CA LEU A 75 -3.12 32.16 12.48
C LEU A 75 -3.66 31.99 11.06
N THR A 76 -4.98 31.85 10.94
CA THR A 76 -5.66 31.73 9.65
C THR A 76 -5.77 33.08 8.94
N GLU A 77 -6.15 33.06 7.66
CA GLU A 77 -6.39 34.29 6.89
C GLU A 77 -7.59 35.10 7.43
N SER A 78 -8.52 34.47 8.16
CA SER A 78 -9.61 35.17 8.85
C SER A 78 -9.17 35.84 10.16
N GLY A 79 -7.90 35.69 10.56
CA GLY A 79 -7.37 36.24 11.80
C GLY A 79 -7.68 35.40 13.04
N GLU A 80 -8.19 34.18 12.87
CA GLU A 80 -8.45 33.25 13.97
C GLU A 80 -7.18 32.43 14.27
N GLU A 81 -6.84 32.31 15.56
CA GLU A 81 -5.77 31.40 15.99
C GLU A 81 -6.34 30.01 16.25
N LEU A 82 -5.77 29.01 15.57
CA LEU A 82 -6.16 27.62 15.66
C LEU A 82 -4.98 26.79 16.15
N PHE A 83 -5.29 25.81 16.99
CA PHE A 83 -4.33 24.87 17.53
C PHE A 83 -4.44 23.53 16.79
N ILE A 84 -3.31 22.99 16.34
CA ILE A 84 -3.20 21.61 15.86
C ILE A 84 -2.07 20.88 16.58
N GLN A 85 -2.31 19.62 16.92
CA GLN A 85 -1.28 18.74 17.45
C GLN A 85 -0.90 17.72 16.38
N LEU A 86 0.37 17.72 16.00
CA LEU A 86 0.93 16.81 15.01
C LEU A 86 1.81 15.76 15.71
N VAL A 87 1.63 14.49 15.34
CA VAL A 87 2.41 13.37 15.89
C VAL A 87 3.27 12.76 14.79
N ASN A 88 4.58 12.70 14.99
CA ASN A 88 5.58 12.17 14.06
C ASN A 88 5.62 12.87 12.70
N TRP A 89 5.49 14.21 12.70
CA TRP A 89 5.57 15.07 11.51
C TRP A 89 6.83 15.93 11.48
N GLU A 90 7.87 15.59 12.22
CA GLU A 90 9.10 16.36 12.34
C GLU A 90 9.76 16.65 10.98
N ASN A 91 9.59 15.72 10.03
CA ASN A 91 10.08 15.85 8.68
C ASN A 91 9.41 16.98 7.89
N ALA A 92 8.21 17.45 8.28
CA ALA A 92 7.51 18.55 7.60
C ALA A 92 8.26 19.89 7.72
N GLY A 93 9.26 19.97 8.60
CA GLY A 93 10.13 21.14 8.73
C GLY A 93 9.38 22.40 9.14
N ILE A 94 8.31 22.22 9.93
CA ILE A 94 7.47 23.32 10.41
C ILE A 94 8.28 24.17 11.38
N ARG A 95 8.21 25.50 11.23
CA ARG A 95 8.86 26.48 12.09
C ARG A 95 7.95 27.69 12.24
N GLN A 96 8.17 28.46 13.29
CA GLN A 96 7.52 29.75 13.47
C GLN A 96 7.74 30.63 12.22
N GLY A 97 6.68 31.31 11.79
CA GLY A 97 6.64 32.14 10.59
C GLY A 97 6.34 31.39 9.29
N HIS A 98 6.40 30.04 9.26
CA HIS A 98 6.04 29.28 8.07
C HIS A 98 4.54 29.30 7.82
N TYR A 99 4.14 29.31 6.55
CA TYR A 99 2.77 29.11 6.14
C TYR A 99 2.56 27.62 5.84
N ILE A 100 1.61 27.00 6.54
CA ILE A 100 1.33 25.57 6.42
C ILE A 100 -0.13 25.32 6.06
N GLN A 101 -0.37 24.15 5.48
CA GLN A 101 -1.70 23.63 5.21
C GLN A 101 -1.77 22.17 5.68
N ALA A 102 -2.68 21.88 6.59
CA ALA A 102 -3.00 20.55 7.07
C ALA A 102 -4.29 20.05 6.42
N ILE A 103 -4.33 18.78 6.03
CA ILE A 103 -5.50 18.15 5.40
C ILE A 103 -5.78 16.82 6.09
N TRP A 104 -7.04 16.57 6.42
CA TRP A 104 -7.54 15.31 6.97
C TRP A 104 -8.91 14.98 6.37
N LEU A 105 -9.38 13.75 6.60
CA LEU A 105 -10.67 13.29 6.14
C LEU A 105 -11.60 13.02 7.31
N ASN A 106 -12.87 13.34 7.14
CA ASN A 106 -13.93 12.83 7.99
C ASN A 106 -14.71 11.77 7.20
N ILE A 107 -14.58 10.51 7.60
CA ILE A 107 -15.23 9.39 6.91
C ILE A 107 -16.67 9.29 7.42
N THR A 108 -17.61 9.52 6.51
CA THR A 108 -19.05 9.45 6.72
C THR A 108 -19.60 8.18 6.05
N GLY A 109 -20.70 7.64 6.59
CA GLY A 109 -21.22 6.32 6.16
C GLY A 109 -20.65 5.13 6.96
N VAL A 110 -19.82 5.38 7.96
CA VAL A 110 -19.51 4.44 9.05
C VAL A 110 -20.16 4.94 10.34
N ASN A 111 -20.63 4.02 11.19
CA ASN A 111 -21.25 4.37 12.47
C ASN A 111 -20.44 3.77 13.63
N PRO A 112 -19.77 4.59 14.46
CA PRO A 112 -19.73 6.06 14.43
C PRO A 112 -18.86 6.62 13.29
N PRO A 113 -19.09 7.89 12.86
CA PRO A 113 -18.21 8.59 11.94
C PRO A 113 -16.76 8.61 12.47
N LYS A 114 -15.79 8.53 11.57
CA LYS A 114 -14.37 8.42 11.92
C LYS A 114 -13.57 9.54 11.27
N ALA A 115 -12.96 10.40 12.08
CA ALA A 115 -11.95 11.33 11.63
C ALA A 115 -10.60 10.61 11.47
N THR A 116 -9.91 10.85 10.35
CA THR A 116 -8.54 10.37 10.17
C THR A 116 -7.56 11.27 10.90
N PRO A 117 -6.37 10.77 11.28
CA PRO A 117 -5.22 11.64 11.51
C PRO A 117 -4.97 12.54 10.29
N TYR A 118 -4.18 13.59 10.46
CA TYR A 118 -3.72 14.39 9.33
C TYR A 118 -3.08 13.47 8.28
N LEU A 119 -3.47 13.66 7.02
CA LEU A 119 -3.02 12.87 5.88
C LEU A 119 -1.97 13.61 5.08
N VAL A 120 -2.07 14.94 5.02
CA VAL A 120 -1.13 15.79 4.30
C VAL A 120 -0.77 16.98 5.16
N ILE A 121 0.53 17.24 5.26
CA ILE A 121 1.06 18.51 5.73
C ILE A 121 1.85 19.13 4.59
N ASN A 122 1.37 20.25 4.09
CA ASN A 122 2.03 21.07 3.08
C ASN A 122 2.63 22.30 3.75
N ASN A 123 3.95 22.34 3.87
CA ASN A 123 4.69 23.51 4.28
C ASN A 123 4.98 24.37 3.05
N ARG A 124 4.12 25.36 2.81
CA ARG A 124 4.17 26.22 1.63
C ARG A 124 5.41 27.11 1.62
N SER A 125 5.89 27.53 2.79
CA SER A 125 7.12 28.32 2.91
C SER A 125 8.37 27.58 2.44
N LEU A 126 8.38 26.25 2.53
CA LEU A 126 9.48 25.42 2.05
C LEU A 126 9.18 24.69 0.74
N GLY A 127 7.97 24.84 0.18
CA GLY A 127 7.51 24.03 -0.96
C GLY A 127 7.51 22.54 -0.68
N LYS A 128 7.37 22.13 0.60
CA LYS A 128 7.52 20.74 1.04
C LYS A 128 6.17 20.13 1.41
N ILE A 129 5.80 19.04 0.73
CA ILE A 129 4.56 18.30 1.00
C ILE A 129 4.93 16.93 1.54
N ILE A 130 4.34 16.56 2.67
CA ILE A 130 4.49 15.24 3.28
C ILE A 130 3.13 14.57 3.38
N TYR A 131 3.13 13.28 3.09
CA TYR A 131 1.94 12.44 3.08
C TYR A 131 2.07 11.34 4.15
N ASN A 132 0.98 11.10 4.88
CA ASN A 132 0.82 9.92 5.72
C ASN A 132 0.08 8.84 4.94
N TYR A 133 0.83 8.08 4.14
CA TYR A 133 0.28 7.00 3.31
C TYR A 133 -0.32 5.86 4.13
N GLN A 134 0.19 5.61 5.35
CA GLN A 134 -0.38 4.61 6.26
C GLN A 134 -1.77 5.03 6.72
N GLY A 135 -1.95 6.28 7.15
CA GLY A 135 -3.26 6.82 7.53
C GLY A 135 -4.28 6.79 6.40
N LEU A 136 -3.85 7.05 5.15
CA LEU A 136 -4.70 6.93 3.97
C LEU A 136 -5.07 5.46 3.68
N GLY A 137 -4.09 4.56 3.81
CA GLY A 137 -4.32 3.12 3.68
C GLY A 137 -5.32 2.58 4.69
N ASP A 138 -5.22 2.98 5.95
CA ASP A 138 -6.13 2.54 7.02
C ASP A 138 -7.54 3.15 6.91
N ALA A 139 -7.65 4.33 6.29
CA ALA A 139 -8.93 4.99 6.01
C ALA A 139 -9.69 4.32 4.85
N VAL A 140 -8.97 3.85 3.83
CA VAL A 140 -9.56 3.33 2.59
C VAL A 140 -9.57 1.81 2.53
N ARG A 141 -8.80 1.11 3.37
CA ARG A 141 -8.82 -0.37 3.39
C ARG A 141 -10.18 -0.86 3.90
N PRO A 142 -10.84 -1.77 3.16
CA PRO A 142 -12.03 -2.44 3.67
C PRO A 142 -11.58 -3.34 4.84
N THR A 143 -11.76 -2.85 6.07
CA THR A 143 -11.48 -3.56 7.33
C THR A 143 -12.06 -4.97 7.31
N LYS A 144 -13.24 -5.14 6.69
CA LYS A 144 -13.91 -6.44 6.56
C LYS A 144 -13.11 -7.51 5.81
N PHE A 145 -12.27 -7.18 4.84
CA PHE A 145 -11.50 -8.21 4.12
C PHE A 145 -10.34 -8.74 4.96
N LEU A 146 -9.59 -7.86 5.64
CA LEU A 146 -8.51 -8.29 6.54
C LEU A 146 -9.05 -8.92 7.82
N GLU A 147 -10.16 -8.42 8.37
CA GLU A 147 -10.83 -9.03 9.53
C GLU A 147 -11.40 -10.41 9.16
N ALA A 148 -12.03 -10.56 7.99
CA ALA A 148 -12.46 -11.88 7.51
C ALA A 148 -11.27 -12.83 7.34
N PHE A 149 -10.16 -12.36 6.77
CA PHE A 149 -8.96 -13.19 6.54
C PHE A 149 -8.20 -13.52 7.82
N THR A 150 -8.17 -12.62 8.80
CA THR A 150 -7.53 -12.86 10.11
C THR A 150 -8.41 -13.71 11.01
N ALA A 151 -9.74 -13.54 11.00
CA ALA A 151 -10.68 -14.46 11.64
C ALA A 151 -10.56 -15.87 11.03
N TYR A 152 -10.39 -15.96 9.71
CA TYR A 152 -10.15 -17.22 8.99
C TYR A 152 -8.93 -17.99 9.53
N ARG A 153 -7.88 -17.27 9.93
CA ARG A 153 -6.65 -17.86 10.48
C ARG A 153 -6.86 -18.50 11.85
N TYR A 154 -7.82 -18.01 12.64
CA TYR A 154 -8.10 -18.51 14.00
C TYR A 154 -9.20 -19.57 14.06
N ILE A 155 -10.12 -19.63 13.09
CA ILE A 155 -11.27 -20.54 13.10
C ILE A 155 -10.93 -21.92 12.52
N LEU A 156 -9.97 -22.01 11.60
CA LEU A 156 -9.68 -23.26 10.87
C LEU A 156 -8.53 -24.06 11.49
N THR A 157 -8.74 -25.37 11.58
CA THR A 157 -7.71 -26.33 11.97
C THR A 157 -6.65 -26.46 10.86
N THR A 158 -5.45 -26.95 11.20
CA THR A 158 -4.31 -27.12 10.26
C THR A 158 -4.66 -27.77 8.91
N PRO A 159 -5.50 -28.83 8.83
CA PRO A 159 -5.85 -29.44 7.54
C PRO A 159 -6.74 -28.54 6.67
N GLU A 160 -7.69 -27.82 7.25
CA GLU A 160 -8.63 -26.98 6.48
C GLU A 160 -7.91 -25.76 5.86
N LYS A 161 -6.88 -25.24 6.53
CA LYS A 161 -6.00 -24.19 5.99
C LYS A 161 -5.31 -24.62 4.69
N ILE A 162 -4.90 -25.89 4.60
CA ILE A 162 -4.21 -26.43 3.42
C ILE A 162 -5.17 -26.49 2.22
N PHE A 163 -6.41 -26.98 2.43
CA PHE A 163 -7.41 -27.03 1.37
C PHE A 163 -7.75 -25.66 0.79
N VAL A 164 -7.79 -24.63 1.63
CA VAL A 164 -8.10 -23.26 1.18
C VAL A 164 -6.95 -22.66 0.41
N LEU A 165 -5.71 -22.90 0.84
CA LEU A 165 -4.51 -22.48 0.12
C LEU A 165 -4.44 -23.13 -1.27
N ILE A 166 -4.79 -24.42 -1.35
CA ILE A 166 -4.90 -25.16 -2.63
C ILE A 166 -6.01 -24.57 -3.49
N ALA A 167 -7.20 -24.30 -2.94
CA ALA A 167 -8.31 -23.71 -3.69
C ALA A 167 -7.97 -22.31 -4.23
N LEU A 168 -7.30 -21.46 -3.43
CA LEU A 168 -6.83 -20.15 -3.87
C LEU A 168 -5.75 -20.26 -4.96
N PHE A 169 -4.84 -21.22 -4.84
CA PHE A 169 -3.81 -21.47 -5.85
C PHE A 169 -4.41 -21.95 -7.18
N ILE A 170 -5.39 -22.86 -7.13
CA ILE A 170 -6.14 -23.30 -8.32
C ILE A 170 -6.93 -22.13 -8.92
N GLY A 171 -7.57 -21.31 -8.09
CA GLY A 171 -8.28 -20.10 -8.52
C GLY A 171 -7.35 -19.11 -9.23
N PHE A 172 -6.17 -18.88 -8.68
CA PHE A 172 -5.15 -18.00 -9.30
C PHE A 172 -4.71 -18.51 -10.68
N ILE A 173 -4.44 -19.82 -10.80
CA ILE A 173 -4.04 -20.42 -12.09
C ILE A 173 -5.16 -20.29 -13.12
N THR A 174 -6.39 -20.61 -12.73
CA THR A 174 -7.54 -20.68 -13.65
C THR A 174 -8.09 -19.31 -14.04
N ILE A 175 -8.17 -18.37 -13.09
CA ILE A 175 -8.79 -17.05 -13.30
C ILE A 175 -7.79 -16.03 -13.85
N ILE A 176 -6.50 -16.15 -13.51
CA ILE A 176 -5.49 -15.15 -13.87
C ILE A 176 -4.51 -15.70 -14.89
N LEU A 177 -3.81 -16.79 -14.57
CA LEU A 177 -2.71 -17.28 -15.40
C LEU A 177 -3.19 -17.81 -16.77
N LEU A 178 -4.24 -18.62 -16.78
CA LEU A 178 -4.81 -19.22 -17.99
C LEU A 178 -5.30 -18.16 -19.01
N PRO A 179 -6.15 -17.19 -18.63
CA PRO A 179 -6.55 -16.14 -19.57
C PRO A 179 -5.39 -15.25 -19.99
N LEU A 180 -4.41 -14.97 -19.13
CA LEU A 180 -3.20 -14.21 -19.51
C LEU A 180 -2.42 -14.93 -20.62
N VAL A 181 -2.20 -16.24 -20.48
CA VAL A 181 -1.52 -17.07 -21.49
C VAL A 181 -2.30 -17.07 -22.81
N VAL A 182 -3.63 -17.18 -22.76
CA VAL A 182 -4.48 -17.13 -23.95
C VAL A 182 -4.39 -15.76 -24.64
N ILE A 183 -4.41 -14.67 -23.87
CA ILE A 183 -4.27 -13.29 -24.40
C ILE A 183 -2.91 -13.12 -25.09
N VAL A 184 -1.82 -13.54 -24.43
CA VAL A 184 -0.46 -13.45 -24.98
C VAL A 184 -0.31 -14.31 -26.23
N ALA A 185 -0.80 -15.55 -26.22
CA ALA A 185 -0.75 -16.44 -27.38
C ALA A 185 -1.53 -15.87 -28.58
N LYS A 186 -2.71 -15.32 -28.34
CA LYS A 186 -3.52 -14.66 -29.38
C LYS A 186 -2.84 -13.39 -29.91
N GLY A 187 -2.19 -12.62 -29.03
CA GLY A 187 -1.37 -11.46 -29.40
C GLY A 187 -0.19 -11.83 -30.29
N CYS A 188 0.58 -12.85 -29.91
CA CYS A 188 1.71 -13.36 -30.71
C CYS A 188 1.25 -13.87 -32.09
N ARG A 189 0.16 -14.64 -32.15
CA ARG A 189 -0.41 -15.12 -33.42
C ARG A 189 -0.81 -13.96 -34.33
N ASN A 190 -1.54 -12.97 -33.82
CA ASN A 190 -1.96 -11.81 -34.59
C ASN A 190 -0.77 -10.96 -35.08
N HIS A 191 0.31 -10.87 -34.30
CA HIS A 191 1.52 -10.18 -34.70
C HIS A 191 2.26 -10.92 -35.83
N LEU A 192 2.34 -12.25 -35.74
CA LEU A 192 2.96 -13.09 -36.76
C LEU A 192 2.15 -13.07 -38.06
N GLU A 193 0.83 -13.22 -38.02
CA GLU A 193 -0.04 -13.16 -39.21
C GLU A 193 0.07 -11.81 -39.95
N LYS A 194 0.28 -10.71 -39.23
CA LYS A 194 0.51 -9.38 -39.86
C LYS A 194 1.90 -9.20 -40.47
N LYS A 195 2.94 -9.80 -39.86
CA LYS A 195 4.33 -9.64 -40.33
C LYS A 195 4.74 -10.65 -41.39
N LEU A 196 4.16 -11.85 -41.40
CA LEU A 196 4.46 -12.89 -42.38
C LEU A 196 4.34 -12.43 -43.85
N PRO A 197 3.24 -11.77 -44.28
CA PRO A 197 3.11 -11.33 -45.67
C PRO A 197 4.12 -10.22 -46.03
N GLN A 198 4.43 -9.31 -45.10
CA GLN A 198 5.42 -8.25 -45.34
C GLN A 198 6.84 -8.81 -45.46
N ILE A 199 7.19 -9.83 -44.66
CA ILE A 199 8.49 -10.52 -44.76
C ILE A 199 8.55 -11.35 -46.04
N ALA A 200 7.46 -12.03 -46.41
CA ALA A 200 7.37 -12.80 -47.65
C ALA A 200 7.57 -11.90 -48.88
N GLU A 201 6.92 -10.73 -48.95
CA GLU A 201 7.07 -9.77 -50.05
C GLU A 201 8.47 -9.14 -50.10
N ARG A 202 9.07 -8.84 -48.94
CA ARG A 202 10.34 -8.11 -48.88
C ARG A 202 11.57 -9.00 -49.09
N GLU A 203 11.51 -10.27 -48.70
CA GLU A 203 12.66 -11.18 -48.74
C GLU A 203 12.48 -12.41 -49.63
N LEU A 204 11.28 -12.99 -49.67
CA LEU A 204 11.04 -14.26 -50.36
C LEU A 204 10.79 -14.05 -51.86
N ILE A 205 9.91 -13.11 -52.20
CA ILE A 205 9.55 -12.80 -53.60
C ILE A 205 10.77 -12.34 -54.42
N PRO A 206 11.64 -11.42 -53.94
CA PRO A 206 12.81 -10.97 -54.70
C PRO A 206 13.86 -12.07 -54.92
N LYS A 207 14.00 -12.99 -53.96
CA LYS A 207 14.93 -14.14 -54.06
C LYS A 207 14.41 -15.24 -55.00
N LEU A 208 13.10 -15.39 -55.11
CA LEU A 208 12.47 -16.38 -56.00
C LEU A 208 12.30 -15.87 -57.45
N GLN A 209 12.26 -14.55 -57.64
CA GLN A 209 12.15 -13.89 -58.95
C GLN A 209 13.18 -14.37 -59.99
N PRO A 210 14.50 -14.44 -59.70
CA PRO A 210 15.48 -14.94 -60.66
C PRO A 210 15.33 -16.44 -60.96
N PHE A 211 14.86 -17.24 -60.00
CA PHE A 211 14.61 -18.68 -60.19
C PHE A 211 13.40 -18.94 -61.11
N LEU A 212 12.32 -18.18 -60.95
CA LEU A 212 11.14 -18.24 -61.81
C LEU A 212 11.43 -17.73 -63.23
N LEU A 213 12.22 -16.66 -63.39
CA LEU A 213 12.65 -16.20 -64.72
C LEU A 213 13.49 -17.25 -65.45
N SER A 214 14.44 -17.90 -64.75
CA SER A 214 15.34 -18.89 -65.37
C SER A 214 14.63 -20.17 -65.87
N THR A 215 13.51 -20.53 -65.26
CA THR A 215 12.71 -21.71 -65.64
C THR A 215 11.76 -21.40 -66.78
N MET A 216 11.31 -20.16 -66.94
CA MET A 216 10.52 -19.74 -68.10
C MET A 216 11.35 -19.59 -69.39
N THR A 217 12.58 -19.08 -69.29
CA THR A 217 13.48 -18.97 -70.47
C THR A 217 13.99 -20.31 -70.99
N LYS A 218 13.99 -21.37 -70.17
CA LYS A 218 14.36 -22.72 -70.60
C LYS A 218 13.26 -23.46 -71.38
N LYS A 219 12.03 -22.93 -71.42
CA LYS A 219 10.89 -23.58 -72.08
C LYS A 219 10.59 -23.04 -73.48
N SER A 220 11.34 -22.03 -73.95
CA SER A 220 11.17 -21.37 -75.24
C SER A 220 12.38 -21.54 -76.18
N ALA A 221 13.11 -22.64 -76.07
CA ALA A 221 14.18 -23.03 -76.98
C ALA A 221 13.94 -24.46 -77.47
#